data_AF-A0A7V6YXY5-F1
#
_entry.id   AF-A0A7V6YXY5-F1
#
_cell.length_a   1.000
_cell.length_b   1.000
_cell.length_c   1.000
_cell.angle_alpha   90.00
_cell.angle_beta   90.00
_cell.angle_gamma   90.00
#
_symmetry.space_group_name_H-M   'P 1'
#
loop_
_entity.id
_entity.type
_entity.pdbx_description
1 polymer ?
#
loop_
_entity_poly.entity_id
_entity_poly.type
_entity_poly.pdbx_seq_one_letter_code
_entity_poly.pdbx_strand_id
1 'polypeptide(L)'
;MRFRSRLAGWILAALFLGAFVAVTTFAAPGGQLRFKAVLVWATDAEESPNPNHKPADEEVRNALAHLPLKWKNYFVVTNVPITISSGGNTESTLSQHCKVSLKDIDGKHVEVGLIGKGQPVLKRTQPLPRGETLVLGGPAPESTAWLVLLKRVE
;
A
#
# COMPACT_ATOMS: atom_id res chain seq x y z
N MET A 1 8.02 73.11 46.82
CA MET A 1 7.75 71.79 47.45
C MET A 1 6.30 71.42 47.17
N ARG A 2 6.06 70.25 46.52
CA ARG A 2 4.89 69.33 46.60
C ARG A 2 3.47 69.95 46.43
N PHE A 3 2.48 69.39 45.73
CA PHE A 3 2.19 68.04 45.25
C PHE A 3 0.87 68.09 44.42
N ARG A 4 0.67 67.09 43.55
CA ARG A 4 -0.62 66.52 43.06
C ARG A 4 -1.45 67.30 42.03
N SER A 5 -1.51 66.86 40.77
CA SER A 5 -2.27 65.70 40.24
C SER A 5 -3.78 65.80 40.45
N ARG A 6 -4.56 65.94 39.36
CA ARG A 6 -5.58 64.96 38.90
C ARG A 6 -5.91 65.19 37.43
N LEU A 7 -5.38 64.32 36.58
CA LEU A 7 -5.86 64.06 35.22
C LEU A 7 -7.25 63.43 35.32
N ALA A 8 -8.24 64.01 34.67
CA ALA A 8 -9.57 63.45 34.50
C ALA A 8 -10.10 63.85 33.12
N GLY A 9 -10.67 62.88 32.39
CA GLY A 9 -11.27 63.06 31.08
C GLY A 9 -10.63 62.11 30.05
N TRP A 10 -10.83 60.80 30.14
CA TRP A 10 -11.92 60.10 29.43
C TRP A 10 -12.08 60.54 27.97
N ILE A 11 -11.33 59.90 27.07
CA ILE A 11 -11.72 59.78 25.67
C ILE A 11 -11.60 58.30 25.31
N LEU A 12 -12.73 57.61 25.37
CA LEU A 12 -12.97 56.33 24.73
C LEU A 12 -12.86 56.49 23.21
N ALA A 13 -12.04 55.68 22.54
CA ALA A 13 -12.26 55.37 21.13
C ALA A 13 -11.54 54.08 20.69
N ALA A 14 -12.33 53.16 20.15
CA ALA A 14 -11.96 52.16 19.15
C ALA A 14 -11.02 51.00 19.55
N LEU A 15 -11.54 50.07 20.35
CA LEU A 15 -11.15 48.66 20.26
C LEU A 15 -11.69 48.08 18.93
N PHE A 16 -10.84 48.06 17.91
CA PHE A 16 -11.09 47.33 16.67
C PHE A 16 -11.13 45.83 16.95
N LEU A 17 -12.35 45.29 16.89
CA LEU A 17 -12.68 43.88 17.00
C LEU A 17 -12.22 43.15 15.72
N GLY A 18 -10.95 42.76 15.66
CA GLY A 18 -10.42 41.88 14.61
C GLY A 18 -10.85 40.44 14.84
N ALA A 19 -12.05 40.07 14.37
CA ALA A 19 -12.48 38.68 14.31
C ALA A 19 -11.70 37.94 13.19
N PHE A 20 -10.54 37.39 13.54
CA PHE A 20 -9.82 36.45 12.70
C PHE A 20 -10.62 35.14 12.64
N VAL A 21 -11.42 34.95 11.60
CA VAL A 21 -12.06 33.66 11.30
C VAL A 21 -10.96 32.69 10.90
N ALA A 22 -10.47 31.91 11.86
CA ALA A 22 -9.62 30.77 11.60
C ALA A 22 -10.46 29.71 10.86
N VAL A 23 -10.36 29.69 9.54
CA VAL A 23 -10.82 28.55 8.73
C VAL A 23 -9.92 27.37 9.09
N THR A 24 -10.36 26.58 10.05
CA THR A 24 -9.77 25.26 10.31
C THR A 24 -10.22 24.36 9.17
N THR A 25 -9.38 24.23 8.15
CA THR A 25 -9.51 23.13 7.20
C THR A 25 -9.28 21.84 7.97
N PHE A 26 -10.38 21.18 8.35
CA PHE A 26 -10.32 19.77 8.73
C PHE A 26 -9.88 18.99 7.49
N ALA A 27 -8.57 18.75 7.37
CA ALA A 27 -8.09 17.68 6.51
C ALA A 27 -8.75 16.41 7.04
N ALA A 28 -9.69 15.85 6.27
CA ALA A 28 -10.21 14.52 6.55
C ALA A 28 -9.01 13.59 6.74
N PRO A 29 -8.98 12.71 7.75
CA PRO A 29 -7.90 11.74 7.88
C PRO A 29 -7.84 11.00 6.55
N GLY A 30 -6.74 11.20 5.81
CA GLY A 30 -6.54 10.56 4.53
C GLY A 30 -6.66 9.06 4.75
N GLY A 31 -7.66 8.44 4.10
CA GLY A 31 -7.94 7.02 4.28
C GLY A 31 -6.68 6.19 4.05
N GLN A 32 -6.44 5.18 4.88
CA GLN A 32 -5.37 4.22 4.63
C GLN A 32 -5.94 3.05 3.83
N LEU A 33 -5.19 2.60 2.84
CA LEU A 33 -5.45 1.37 2.11
C LEU A 33 -4.50 0.29 2.62
N ARG A 34 -5.04 -0.90 2.87
CA ARG A 34 -4.25 -2.03 3.37
C ARG A 34 -4.25 -3.17 2.37
N PHE A 35 -3.06 -3.71 2.14
CA PHE A 35 -2.84 -4.82 1.24
C PHE A 35 -2.07 -5.94 1.93
N LYS A 36 -2.21 -7.14 1.39
CA LYS A 36 -1.40 -8.32 1.71
C LYS A 36 -0.72 -8.76 0.41
N ALA A 37 0.61 -8.74 0.38
CA ALA A 37 1.39 -9.23 -0.73
C ALA A 37 2.00 -10.60 -0.38
N VAL A 38 1.71 -11.61 -1.18
CA VAL A 38 2.21 -12.98 -1.00
C VAL A 38 3.05 -13.35 -2.21
N LEU A 39 4.32 -13.68 -1.96
CA LEU A 39 5.22 -14.22 -2.97
C LEU A 39 5.08 -15.74 -2.99
N VAL A 40 4.81 -16.29 -4.17
CA VAL A 40 4.59 -17.72 -4.40
C VAL A 40 5.58 -18.23 -5.44
N TRP A 41 6.18 -19.38 -5.12
CA TRP A 41 6.91 -20.22 -6.06
C TRP A 41 5.98 -21.28 -6.62
N ALA A 42 5.81 -21.31 -7.94
CA ALA A 42 5.02 -22.31 -8.66
C ALA A 42 5.95 -23.32 -9.34
N THR A 43 5.61 -24.61 -9.26
CA THR A 43 6.41 -25.71 -9.82
C THR A 43 5.53 -26.95 -10.05
N ASP A 44 5.99 -27.86 -10.91
CA ASP A 44 5.41 -29.21 -11.03
C ASP A 44 6.04 -30.23 -10.07
N ALA A 45 7.15 -29.88 -9.43
CA ALA A 45 7.79 -30.70 -8.41
C ALA A 45 6.95 -30.78 -7.13
N GLU A 46 7.00 -31.91 -6.43
CA GLU A 46 6.26 -32.14 -5.18
C GLU A 46 6.74 -31.25 -4.02
N GLU A 47 7.99 -30.80 -4.09
CA GLU A 47 8.62 -29.99 -3.05
C GLU A 47 9.30 -28.75 -3.64
N SER A 48 9.49 -27.74 -2.79
CA SER A 48 10.30 -26.58 -3.11
C SER A 48 11.77 -26.85 -2.79
N PRO A 49 12.73 -26.35 -3.59
CA PRO A 49 14.16 -26.50 -3.27
C PRO A 49 14.57 -25.79 -1.97
N ASN A 50 13.74 -24.89 -1.45
CA ASN A 50 13.95 -24.24 -0.16
C ASN A 50 12.99 -24.82 0.89
N PRO A 51 13.50 -25.47 1.95
CA PRO A 51 12.67 -26.11 2.97
C PRO A 51 11.86 -25.11 3.82
N ASN A 52 12.19 -23.82 3.76
CA ASN A 52 11.43 -22.78 4.46
C ASN A 52 10.15 -22.36 3.71
N HIS A 53 10.02 -22.74 2.43
CA HIS A 53 8.80 -22.46 1.68
C HIS A 53 7.68 -23.38 2.16
N LYS A 54 6.52 -22.78 2.41
CA LYS A 54 5.36 -23.52 2.94
C LYS A 54 4.38 -23.80 1.81
N PRO A 55 3.68 -24.94 1.79
CA PRO A 55 2.58 -25.15 0.85
C PRO A 55 1.58 -23.98 0.91
N ALA A 56 1.07 -23.60 -0.25
CA ALA A 56 0.06 -22.56 -0.35
C ALA A 56 -1.21 -22.95 0.42
N ASP A 57 -1.74 -22.01 1.21
CA ASP A 57 -3.02 -22.16 1.90
C ASP A 57 -4.20 -22.14 0.91
N GLU A 58 -5.40 -22.43 1.42
CA GLU A 58 -6.62 -22.47 0.59
C GLU A 58 -6.91 -21.13 -0.08
N GLU A 59 -6.65 -20.00 0.58
CA GLU A 59 -6.87 -18.67 0.03
C GLU A 59 -6.01 -18.44 -1.22
N VAL A 60 -4.71 -18.73 -1.13
CA VAL A 60 -3.76 -18.61 -2.24
C VAL A 60 -4.11 -19.61 -3.35
N ARG A 61 -4.40 -20.86 -3.01
CA ARG A 61 -4.74 -21.89 -4.01
C ARG A 61 -6.01 -21.54 -4.77
N ASN A 62 -7.05 -21.06 -4.09
CA ASN A 62 -8.28 -20.64 -4.72
C ASN A 62 -8.06 -19.45 -5.66
N ALA A 63 -7.25 -18.46 -5.26
CA ALA A 63 -6.91 -17.33 -6.13
C ALA A 63 -6.18 -17.78 -7.42
N LEU A 64 -5.34 -18.81 -7.33
CA LEU A 64 -4.57 -19.34 -8.45
C LEU A 64 -5.36 -20.30 -9.34
N ALA A 65 -6.31 -21.06 -8.78
CA ALA A 65 -7.10 -22.05 -9.52
C ALA A 65 -7.98 -21.46 -10.63
N HIS A 66 -8.34 -20.18 -10.53
CA HIS A 66 -9.14 -19.48 -11.54
C HIS A 66 -8.31 -19.00 -12.75
N LEU A 67 -7.01 -19.23 -12.73
CA LEU A 67 -6.09 -18.80 -13.77
C LEU A 67 -5.61 -20.00 -14.59
N PRO A 68 -5.35 -19.83 -15.90
CA PRO A 68 -4.83 -20.91 -16.76
C PRO A 68 -3.33 -21.15 -16.50
N LEU A 69 -2.98 -21.49 -15.26
CA LEU A 69 -1.61 -21.78 -14.84
C LEU A 69 -1.31 -23.26 -15.05
N LYS A 70 -0.10 -23.56 -15.54
CA LYS A 70 0.31 -24.94 -15.86
C LYS A 70 0.83 -25.74 -14.66
N TRP A 71 1.21 -25.07 -13.57
CA TRP A 71 1.92 -25.68 -12.45
C TRP A 71 0.99 -26.41 -11.48
N LYS A 72 1.44 -27.56 -10.97
CA LYS A 72 0.66 -28.36 -10.02
C LYS A 72 0.78 -27.90 -8.57
N ASN A 73 1.95 -27.42 -8.17
CA ASN A 73 2.29 -27.12 -6.79
C ASN A 73 2.68 -25.65 -6.60
N TYR A 74 2.30 -25.12 -5.45
CA TYR A 74 2.49 -23.71 -5.09
C TYR A 74 2.99 -23.61 -3.66
N PHE A 75 4.04 -22.83 -3.47
CA PHE A 75 4.67 -22.64 -2.18
C PHE A 75 4.81 -21.16 -1.84
N VAL A 76 4.31 -20.77 -0.68
CA VAL A 76 4.47 -19.42 -0.12
C VAL A 76 5.91 -19.25 0.35
N VAL A 77 6.55 -18.23 -0.18
CA VAL A 77 7.91 -17.80 0.18
C VAL A 77 7.86 -16.73 1.26
N THR A 78 7.03 -15.72 1.05
CA THR A 78 6.87 -14.59 1.97
C THR A 78 5.43 -14.07 1.91
N ASN A 79 4.97 -13.52 3.03
CA ASN A 79 3.70 -12.82 3.16
C ASN A 79 3.95 -11.50 3.90
N VAL A 80 3.65 -10.36 3.26
CA VAL A 80 3.96 -9.02 3.77
C VAL A 80 2.68 -8.18 3.80
N PRO A 81 2.28 -7.64 4.97
CA PRO A 81 1.27 -6.60 5.03
C PRO A 81 1.84 -5.27 4.53
N ILE A 82 1.07 -4.54 3.72
CA ILE A 82 1.46 -3.26 3.14
C ILE A 82 0.38 -2.24 3.44
N THR A 83 0.76 -1.04 3.87
CA THR A 83 -0.17 0.07 4.11
C THR A 83 0.27 1.26 3.28
N ILE A 84 -0.68 1.88 2.58
CA ILE A 84 -0.46 3.15 1.87
C ILE A 84 -1.48 4.18 2.33
N SER A 85 -1.04 5.42 2.49
CA SER A 85 -1.96 6.55 2.63
C SER A 85 -2.70 6.76 1.30
N SER A 86 -3.92 7.28 1.34
CA SER A 86 -4.65 7.62 0.11
C SER A 86 -3.87 8.64 -0.74
N GLY A 87 -3.82 8.41 -2.05
CA GLY A 87 -2.98 9.11 -3.01
C GLY A 87 -1.47 8.86 -2.84
N GLY A 88 -1.08 8.03 -1.88
CA GLY A 88 0.30 7.72 -1.56
C GLY A 88 0.89 6.60 -2.42
N ASN A 89 2.18 6.38 -2.23
CA ASN A 89 2.88 5.24 -2.82
C ASN A 89 3.81 4.60 -1.80
N THR A 90 4.17 3.34 -2.05
CA THR A 90 5.16 2.61 -1.25
C THR A 90 5.83 1.54 -2.10
N GLU A 91 6.97 1.07 -1.62
CA GLU A 91 7.67 -0.10 -2.15
C GLU A 91 7.93 -1.07 -0.99
N SER A 92 7.71 -2.36 -1.23
CA SER A 92 7.87 -3.41 -0.22
C SER A 92 8.70 -4.55 -0.78
N THR A 93 9.70 -4.97 0.00
CA THR A 93 10.58 -6.09 -0.34
C THR A 93 9.88 -7.41 0.00
N LEU A 94 9.72 -8.29 -0.99
CA LEU A 94 9.15 -9.63 -0.82
C LEU A 94 10.24 -10.70 -0.69
N SER A 95 11.37 -10.50 -1.39
CA SER A 95 12.58 -11.30 -1.27
C SER A 95 13.80 -10.49 -1.71
N GLN A 96 15.00 -11.05 -1.59
CA GLN A 96 16.23 -10.39 -2.07
C GLN A 96 16.18 -10.03 -3.57
N HIS A 97 15.34 -10.71 -4.34
CA HIS A 97 15.23 -10.52 -5.79
C HIS A 97 13.86 -10.00 -6.23
N CYS A 98 12.93 -9.72 -5.32
CA CYS A 98 11.58 -9.30 -5.68
C CYS A 98 11.09 -8.19 -4.75
N LYS A 99 10.63 -7.11 -5.35
CA LYS A 99 9.89 -6.05 -4.68
C LYS A 99 8.59 -5.74 -5.41
N VAL A 100 7.61 -5.27 -4.65
CA VAL A 100 6.35 -4.75 -5.17
C VAL A 100 6.27 -3.26 -4.89
N SER A 101 5.93 -2.47 -5.89
CA SER A 101 5.59 -1.06 -5.72
C SER A 101 4.09 -0.87 -5.88
N LEU A 102 3.50 -0.06 -5.00
CA LEU A 102 2.08 0.27 -5.01
C LEU A 102 1.93 1.79 -4.99
N LYS A 103 1.00 2.29 -5.79
CA LYS A 103 0.57 3.68 -5.74
C LYS A 103 -0.94 3.74 -5.83
N ASP A 104 -1.55 4.40 -4.85
CA ASP A 104 -2.97 4.74 -4.90
C ASP A 104 -3.17 5.89 -5.90
N ILE A 105 -4.14 5.73 -6.79
CA ILE A 105 -4.46 6.75 -7.80
C ILE A 105 -5.66 7.58 -7.36
N ASP A 106 -6.71 6.93 -6.87
CA ASP A 106 -8.01 7.57 -6.56
C ASP A 106 -8.82 6.83 -5.47
N GLY A 107 -8.18 5.95 -4.69
CA GLY A 107 -8.80 5.09 -3.69
C GLY A 107 -9.45 3.81 -4.26
N LYS A 108 -9.55 3.70 -5.59
CA LYS A 108 -10.17 2.56 -6.30
C LYS A 108 -9.18 1.85 -7.22
N HIS A 109 -8.35 2.62 -7.90
CA HIS A 109 -7.29 2.16 -8.79
C HIS A 109 -5.95 2.17 -8.09
N VAL A 110 -5.20 1.11 -8.31
CA VAL A 110 -3.83 0.97 -7.84
C VAL A 110 -2.92 0.78 -9.04
N GLU A 111 -1.85 1.57 -9.09
CA GLU A 111 -0.70 1.29 -9.94
C GLU A 111 0.19 0.30 -9.19
N VAL A 112 0.42 -0.86 -9.78
CA VAL A 112 1.25 -1.92 -9.22
C VAL A 112 2.45 -2.15 -10.14
N GLY A 113 3.64 -2.14 -9.54
CA GLY A 113 4.88 -2.52 -10.19
C GLY A 113 5.51 -3.75 -9.53
N LEU A 114 6.16 -4.59 -10.34
CA LEU A 114 7.06 -5.63 -9.87
C LEU A 114 8.49 -5.30 -10.29
N ILE A 115 9.41 -5.40 -9.34
CA ILE A 115 10.84 -5.20 -9.57
C ILE A 115 11.53 -6.52 -9.27
N GLY A 116 12.09 -7.14 -10.30
CA GLY A 116 12.81 -8.41 -10.25
C GLY A 116 14.30 -8.19 -10.46
N LYS A 117 15.15 -8.64 -9.53
CA LYS A 117 16.62 -8.47 -9.61
C LYS A 117 17.05 -7.02 -9.89
N GLY A 118 16.32 -6.05 -9.33
CA GLY A 118 16.58 -4.61 -9.51
C GLY A 118 16.05 -4.02 -10.82
N GLN A 119 15.43 -4.81 -11.69
CA GLN A 119 14.86 -4.35 -12.96
C GLN A 119 13.32 -4.36 -12.91
N PRO A 120 12.63 -3.37 -13.49
CA PRO A 120 11.18 -3.42 -13.65
C PRO A 120 10.77 -4.63 -14.51
N VAL A 121 9.94 -5.51 -13.95
CA VAL A 121 9.36 -6.66 -14.66
C VAL A 121 7.99 -6.30 -15.24
N LEU A 122 7.20 -5.57 -14.47
CA LEU A 122 5.83 -5.20 -14.79
C LEU A 122 5.53 -3.85 -14.15
N LYS A 123 4.70 -3.06 -14.83
CA LYS A 123 4.00 -1.93 -14.23
C LYS A 123 2.63 -1.78 -14.89
N ARG A 124 1.55 -1.75 -14.10
CA ARG A 124 0.20 -1.53 -14.61
C ARG A 124 -0.71 -0.87 -13.60
N THR A 125 -1.71 -0.16 -14.10
CA THR A 125 -2.78 0.45 -13.29
C THR A 125 -4.08 -0.28 -13.53
N GLN A 126 -4.80 -0.61 -12.47
CA GLN A 126 -6.08 -1.29 -12.56
C GLN A 126 -6.92 -1.08 -11.30
N PRO A 127 -8.24 -1.31 -11.36
CA PRO A 127 -9.03 -1.42 -10.14
C PRO A 127 -8.54 -2.60 -9.29
N LEU A 128 -8.55 -2.40 -7.97
CA LEU A 128 -8.43 -3.48 -7.00
C LEU A 128 -9.38 -3.19 -5.83
N PRO A 129 -10.65 -3.64 -5.93
CA PRO A 129 -11.65 -3.54 -4.88
C PRO A 129 -11.23 -4.28 -3.61
N ARG A 130 -11.82 -3.88 -2.48
CA ARG A 130 -11.60 -4.55 -1.19
C ARG A 130 -12.04 -6.00 -1.27
N GLY A 131 -11.20 -6.89 -0.74
CA GLY A 131 -11.43 -8.34 -0.74
C GLY A 131 -10.92 -9.05 -1.99
N GLU A 132 -10.65 -8.30 -3.08
CA GLU A 132 -10.15 -8.88 -4.32
C GLU A 132 -8.64 -9.11 -4.29
N THR A 133 -8.23 -10.12 -5.04
CA THR A 133 -6.83 -10.54 -5.17
C THR A 133 -6.39 -10.37 -6.61
N LEU A 134 -5.30 -9.64 -6.78
CA LEU A 134 -4.60 -9.51 -8.04
C LEU A 134 -3.42 -10.48 -8.09
N VAL A 135 -3.36 -11.30 -9.13
CA VAL A 135 -2.20 -12.17 -9.38
C VAL A 135 -1.31 -11.56 -10.45
N LEU A 136 -0.03 -11.46 -10.16
CA LEU A 136 1.01 -10.92 -11.03
C LEU A 136 2.05 -11.98 -11.31
N GLY A 137 2.35 -12.20 -12.59
CA GLY A 137 3.44 -13.07 -13.02
C GLY A 137 4.79 -12.37 -12.95
N GLY A 138 5.75 -13.01 -12.29
CA GLY A 138 7.16 -12.69 -12.39
C GLY A 138 7.87 -13.57 -13.42
N PRO A 139 9.21 -13.50 -13.49
CA PRO A 139 10.00 -14.33 -14.38
C PRO A 139 9.74 -15.83 -14.12
N ALA A 140 9.66 -16.60 -15.20
CA ALA A 140 9.41 -18.04 -15.19
C ALA A 140 10.62 -18.79 -15.79
N PRO A 141 11.71 -18.99 -15.03
CA PRO A 141 12.81 -19.81 -15.50
C PRO A 141 12.37 -21.28 -15.53
N GLU A 142 12.65 -21.95 -16.64
CA GLU A 142 12.41 -23.39 -16.82
C GLU A 142 10.94 -23.80 -16.56
N SER A 143 10.75 -24.85 -15.76
CA SER A 143 9.47 -25.39 -15.33
C SER A 143 8.93 -24.72 -14.06
N THR A 144 9.41 -23.53 -13.70
CA THR A 144 9.02 -22.82 -12.46
C THR A 144 8.53 -21.41 -12.74
N ALA A 145 7.81 -20.81 -11.80
CA ALA A 145 7.48 -19.40 -11.87
C ALA A 145 7.41 -18.72 -10.50
N TRP A 146 7.69 -17.43 -10.52
CA TRP A 146 7.41 -16.54 -9.41
C TRP A 146 6.08 -15.84 -9.64
N LEU A 147 5.20 -15.85 -8.64
CA LEU A 147 3.91 -15.18 -8.67
C LEU A 147 3.81 -14.26 -7.45
N VAL A 148 3.21 -13.09 -7.63
CA VAL A 148 2.86 -12.19 -6.52
C VAL A 148 1.34 -12.07 -6.48
N LEU A 149 0.75 -12.48 -5.36
CA LEU A 149 -0.66 -12.25 -5.07
C LEU A 149 -0.76 -10.99 -4.21
N LEU A 150 -1.48 -9.99 -4.71
CA LEU A 150 -1.75 -8.75 -4.02
C LEU A 150 -3.24 -8.68 -3.70
N LYS A 151 -3.61 -8.86 -2.43
CA LYS A 151 -4.99 -8.72 -1.97
C LYS A 151 -5.19 -7.38 -1.30
N ARG A 152 -6.26 -6.67 -1.63
CA ARG A 152 -6.69 -5.50 -0.84
C ARG A 152 -7.55 -5.98 0.32
N VAL A 153 -7.11 -5.70 1.54
CA VAL A 153 -7.80 -6.08 2.78
C VAL A 153 -8.74 -4.96 3.23
N GLU A 154 -8.31 -3.70 3.03
CA GLU A 154 -9.07 -2.47 3.33
C GLU A 154 -8.90 -1.46 2.19
#